data_AF-A0A0E0MA09-F1
#
_entry.id   AF-A0A0E0MA09-F1
#
_cell.length_a   1.000
_cell.length_b   1.000
_cell.length_c   1.000
_cell.angle_alpha   90.00
_cell.angle_beta   90.00
_cell.angle_gamma   90.00
#
_symmetry.space_group_name_H-M   'P 1'
#
loop_
_entity.id
_entity.type
_entity.pdbx_description
1 polymer ?
#
loop_
_entity_poly.entity_id
_entity_poly.type
_entity_poly.pdbx_seq_one_letter_code
_entity_poly.pdbx_strand_id
1 'polypeptide(L)'
;MPKTNASWIFIASWVPTIMGKMEGEKVEAMKKTIVTVEILEGALKDTSKGKPFFGGDTIGLMDVMLGALNSWMKATEVLTGVKILDPTKTPLLAAWAERFNELDSAKEVLPDIDGVVEYAKMRQAEAAAVASKKLIEMARGDELMLLGKWPSPFVTRVELALGLKGLSYEYVKQDLVNKSELLLTSNPVHKKIPVLIHNGKPICESSIIVQYIDEAFPDAGAALLPADPYERAVARFWVAYIDDKFVSAWVATFRGKTEEEKTEGMKQLLAVVETLEGALKDCSKGKPFFGGDIVGIVDVALGGLISWVKATEVLAASKIFDKEKAPLLAAWAKRFSELDVAEKVLPDVDGVVEFAKMRLAEAAAASKN
;
A
#
# COMPACT_ATOMS: atom_id res chain seq x y z
N MET A 1 33.62 -18.36 9.18
CA MET A 1 32.67 -17.83 10.18
C MET A 1 31.29 -17.73 9.53
N PRO A 2 30.32 -18.60 9.83
CA PRO A 2 28.96 -18.42 9.36
C PRO A 2 28.04 -17.85 10.46
N LYS A 3 27.15 -16.93 10.05
CA LYS A 3 25.79 -16.72 10.59
C LYS A 3 25.64 -16.21 12.04
N THR A 4 25.81 -14.90 12.26
CA THR A 4 25.25 -14.19 13.44
C THR A 4 24.02 -13.32 13.14
N ASN A 5 23.59 -13.22 11.87
CA ASN A 5 22.46 -12.38 11.47
C ASN A 5 21.08 -13.07 11.51
N ALA A 6 21.00 -14.39 11.64
CA ALA A 6 19.72 -15.10 11.49
C ALA A 6 18.71 -14.81 12.62
N SER A 7 19.16 -14.68 13.87
CA SER A 7 18.27 -14.38 15.01
C SER A 7 17.73 -12.95 14.97
N TRP A 8 18.55 -11.97 14.59
CA TRP A 8 18.11 -10.59 14.39
C TRP A 8 17.16 -10.45 13.20
N ILE A 9 17.43 -11.15 12.09
CA ILE A 9 16.53 -11.19 10.93
C ILE A 9 15.17 -11.81 11.32
N PHE A 10 15.18 -12.87 12.14
CA PHE A 10 13.97 -13.52 12.63
C PHE A 10 13.15 -12.60 13.57
N ILE A 11 13.79 -11.97 14.56
CA ILE A 11 13.09 -11.04 15.47
C ILE A 11 12.53 -9.83 14.71
N ALA A 12 13.32 -9.26 13.79
CA ALA A 12 12.91 -8.10 12.99
C ALA A 12 11.79 -8.43 11.98
N SER A 13 11.71 -9.67 11.49
CA SER A 13 10.64 -10.12 10.57
C SER A 13 9.36 -10.55 11.28
N TRP A 14 9.43 -10.86 12.57
CA TRP A 14 8.34 -11.47 13.34
C TRP A 14 7.51 -10.47 14.17
N VAL A 15 8.08 -9.36 14.63
CA VAL A 15 7.30 -8.27 15.25
C VAL A 15 6.16 -7.79 14.34
N PRO A 16 6.37 -7.62 13.02
CA PRO A 16 5.29 -7.31 12.07
C PRO A 16 4.27 -8.44 11.84
N THR A 17 4.49 -9.67 12.32
CA THR A 17 3.53 -10.78 12.19
C THR A 17 2.51 -10.75 13.34
N ILE A 18 2.96 -10.39 14.55
CA ILE A 18 2.12 -10.28 15.77
C ILE A 18 1.48 -8.90 15.87
N MET A 19 2.27 -7.86 15.60
CA MET A 19 1.83 -6.47 15.60
C MET A 19 1.52 -5.96 14.18
N GLY A 20 1.44 -6.88 13.21
CA GLY A 20 1.04 -6.61 11.84
C GLY A 20 -0.38 -6.10 11.75
N LYS A 21 -0.58 -5.13 10.86
CA LYS A 21 -1.74 -4.25 10.90
C LYS A 21 -2.78 -4.56 9.81
N MET A 22 -2.36 -5.14 8.68
CA MET A 22 -3.28 -5.71 7.69
C MET A 22 -3.22 -7.22 7.60
N GLU A 23 -4.30 -7.86 7.13
CA GLU A 23 -4.30 -9.29 6.79
C GLU A 23 -3.26 -9.61 5.70
N GLY A 24 -3.15 -8.77 4.66
CA GLY A 24 -2.15 -8.95 3.60
C GLY A 24 -0.70 -8.70 4.06
N GLU A 25 -0.48 -7.76 4.98
CA GLU A 25 0.85 -7.53 5.59
C GLU A 25 1.20 -8.64 6.56
N LYS A 26 0.24 -9.10 7.37
CA LYS A 26 0.36 -10.29 8.20
C LYS A 26 0.68 -11.49 7.32
N VAL A 27 0.03 -11.68 6.19
CA VAL A 27 0.32 -12.78 5.25
C VAL A 27 1.72 -12.67 4.66
N GLU A 28 2.17 -11.49 4.23
CA GLU A 28 3.51 -11.32 3.66
C GLU A 28 4.62 -11.42 4.73
N ALA A 29 4.41 -10.82 5.89
CA ALA A 29 5.29 -10.96 7.05
C ALA A 29 5.32 -12.42 7.53
N MET A 30 4.17 -13.10 7.53
CA MET A 30 4.05 -14.52 7.84
C MET A 30 4.78 -15.38 6.81
N LYS A 31 4.67 -15.09 5.52
CA LYS A 31 5.47 -15.78 4.48
C LYS A 31 6.97 -15.60 4.73
N LYS A 32 7.44 -14.38 4.99
CA LYS A 32 8.84 -14.12 5.34
C LYS A 32 9.25 -14.84 6.63
N THR A 33 8.37 -14.89 7.61
CA THR A 33 8.56 -15.63 8.86
C THR A 33 8.74 -17.12 8.56
N ILE A 34 7.82 -17.74 7.81
CA ILE A 34 7.87 -19.15 7.41
C ILE A 34 9.17 -19.47 6.66
N VAL A 35 9.55 -18.67 5.66
CA VAL A 35 10.83 -18.84 4.94
C VAL A 35 12.02 -18.76 5.91
N THR A 36 11.98 -17.85 6.88
CA THR A 36 13.05 -17.75 7.88
C THR A 36 13.08 -18.97 8.81
N VAL A 37 11.93 -19.52 9.19
CA VAL A 37 11.84 -20.76 9.99
C VAL A 37 12.41 -21.94 9.21
N GLU A 38 12.12 -22.07 7.91
CA GLU A 38 12.69 -23.13 7.06
C GLU A 38 14.22 -23.02 6.96
N ILE A 39 14.77 -21.80 6.93
CA ILE A 39 16.23 -21.58 7.01
C ILE A 39 16.78 -22.03 8.37
N LEU A 40 16.05 -21.75 9.46
CA LEU A 40 16.43 -22.17 10.81
C LEU A 40 16.38 -23.70 10.97
N GLU A 41 15.44 -24.38 10.31
CA GLU A 41 15.34 -25.86 10.28
C GLU A 41 16.62 -26.47 9.70
N GLY A 42 17.07 -25.96 8.55
CA GLY A 42 18.34 -26.37 7.94
C GLY A 42 19.54 -26.07 8.85
N ALA A 43 19.55 -24.90 9.50
CA ALA A 43 20.60 -24.55 10.45
C ALA A 43 20.63 -25.52 11.65
N LEU A 44 19.47 -25.87 12.21
CA LEU A 44 19.38 -26.84 13.30
C LEU A 44 19.91 -28.20 12.87
N LYS A 45 19.55 -28.67 11.68
CA LYS A 45 20.05 -29.94 11.12
C LYS A 45 21.58 -29.94 11.04
N ASP A 46 22.16 -28.87 10.51
CA ASP A 46 23.61 -28.76 10.29
C ASP A 46 24.39 -28.64 11.61
N THR A 47 23.89 -27.85 12.56
CA THR A 47 24.64 -27.56 13.81
C THR A 47 24.43 -28.64 14.86
N SER A 48 23.23 -29.20 14.97
CA SER A 48 22.93 -30.24 15.96
C SER A 48 23.58 -31.58 15.62
N LYS A 49 23.85 -31.86 14.33
CA LYS A 49 24.28 -33.17 13.85
C LYS A 49 23.35 -34.30 14.31
N GLY A 50 22.04 -34.03 14.33
CA GLY A 50 21.00 -34.98 14.75
C GLY A 50 20.75 -35.03 16.26
N LYS A 51 21.32 -34.09 17.03
CA LYS A 51 21.09 -33.96 18.47
C LYS A 51 19.90 -33.02 18.80
N PRO A 52 19.43 -32.99 20.06
CA PRO A 52 18.18 -32.33 20.42
C PRO A 52 18.15 -30.80 20.27
N PHE A 53 19.30 -30.13 20.38
CA PHE A 53 19.45 -28.67 20.47
C PHE A 53 20.44 -28.12 19.42
N PHE A 54 20.42 -26.81 19.19
CA PHE A 54 21.41 -26.15 18.31
C PHE A 54 22.83 -26.33 18.85
N GLY A 55 22.99 -26.34 20.18
CA GLY A 55 24.24 -26.68 20.88
C GLY A 55 24.56 -28.18 20.94
N GLY A 56 23.84 -29.03 20.19
CA GLY A 56 24.01 -30.46 20.20
C GLY A 56 23.23 -31.12 21.33
N ASP A 57 23.94 -31.73 22.28
CA ASP A 57 23.36 -32.35 23.48
C ASP A 57 23.06 -31.33 24.59
N THR A 58 23.57 -30.11 24.46
CA THR A 58 23.41 -29.02 25.45
C THR A 58 22.69 -27.82 24.85
N ILE A 59 21.97 -27.08 25.69
CA ILE A 59 21.35 -25.80 25.33
C ILE A 59 22.46 -24.79 25.01
N GLY A 60 22.47 -24.26 23.79
CA GLY A 60 23.35 -23.20 23.35
C GLY A 60 22.68 -21.83 23.34
N LEU A 61 23.44 -20.80 22.96
CA LEU A 61 22.93 -19.43 22.84
C LEU A 61 21.72 -19.34 21.90
N MET A 62 21.74 -20.06 20.78
CA MET A 62 20.64 -20.04 19.82
C MET A 62 19.36 -20.65 20.41
N ASP A 63 19.49 -21.73 21.20
CA ASP A 63 18.36 -22.35 21.87
C ASP A 63 17.69 -21.37 22.85
N VAL A 64 18.48 -20.62 23.62
CA VAL A 64 17.97 -19.59 24.54
C VAL A 64 17.30 -18.45 23.78
N MET A 65 17.96 -17.92 22.75
CA MET A 65 17.46 -16.79 21.96
C MET A 65 16.16 -17.10 21.23
N LEU A 66 16.07 -18.27 20.59
CA LEU A 66 14.86 -18.70 19.90
C LEU A 66 13.79 -19.17 20.89
N GLY A 67 14.19 -19.86 21.96
CA GLY A 67 13.30 -20.39 22.98
C GLY A 67 12.54 -19.30 23.73
N ALA A 68 13.17 -18.14 23.96
CA ALA A 68 12.51 -16.95 24.51
C ALA A 68 11.34 -16.44 23.66
N LEU A 69 11.27 -16.85 22.38
CA LEU A 69 10.21 -16.45 21.44
C LEU A 69 9.08 -17.49 21.36
N ASN A 70 9.19 -18.66 22.02
CA ASN A 70 8.23 -19.76 21.87
C ASN A 70 6.79 -19.39 22.26
N SER A 71 6.60 -18.75 23.42
CA SER A 71 5.26 -18.37 23.88
C SER A 71 4.57 -17.40 22.92
N TRP A 72 5.33 -16.44 22.40
CA TRP A 72 4.86 -15.51 21.39
C TRP A 72 4.62 -16.17 20.04
N MET A 73 5.44 -17.15 19.62
CA MET A 73 5.22 -17.85 18.35
C MET A 73 3.89 -18.59 18.42
N LYS A 74 3.67 -19.34 19.51
CA LYS A 74 2.40 -20.02 19.79
C LYS A 74 1.23 -19.05 19.89
N ALA A 75 1.38 -17.92 20.58
CA ALA A 75 0.36 -16.88 20.64
C ALA A 75 0.03 -16.31 19.25
N THR A 76 1.03 -16.19 18.38
CA THR A 76 0.83 -15.80 16.97
C THR A 76 0.01 -16.84 16.22
N GLU A 77 0.31 -18.13 16.41
CA GLU A 77 -0.48 -19.21 15.80
C GLU A 77 -1.94 -19.14 16.26
N VAL A 78 -2.17 -18.85 17.55
CA VAL A 78 -3.53 -18.66 18.10
C VAL A 78 -4.23 -17.44 17.49
N LEU A 79 -3.53 -16.31 17.38
CA LEU A 79 -4.09 -15.06 16.87
C LEU A 79 -4.34 -15.07 15.36
N THR A 80 -3.56 -15.84 14.60
CA THR A 80 -3.60 -15.83 13.12
C THR A 80 -4.17 -17.11 12.51
N GLY A 81 -4.23 -18.21 13.28
CA GLY A 81 -4.58 -19.54 12.78
C GLY A 81 -3.50 -20.20 11.93
N VAL A 82 -2.33 -19.57 11.73
CA VAL A 82 -1.23 -20.10 10.91
C VAL A 82 -0.17 -20.76 11.79
N LYS A 83 0.24 -21.98 11.43
CA LYS A 83 1.35 -22.67 12.09
C LYS A 83 2.70 -22.09 11.67
N ILE A 84 3.45 -21.56 12.64
CA ILE A 84 4.80 -21.03 12.44
C ILE A 84 5.80 -22.17 12.44
N LEU A 85 5.70 -23.09 13.41
CA LEU A 85 6.49 -24.31 13.46
C LEU A 85 5.61 -25.48 13.01
N ASP A 86 5.52 -25.67 11.70
CA ASP A 86 4.74 -26.76 11.10
C ASP A 86 5.56 -28.06 11.12
N PRO A 87 5.15 -29.12 11.85
CA PRO A 87 5.89 -30.38 11.90
C PRO A 87 6.06 -31.07 10.54
N THR A 88 5.20 -30.76 9.56
CA THR A 88 5.29 -31.34 8.21
C THR A 88 6.37 -30.67 7.35
N LYS A 89 6.73 -29.43 7.67
CA LYS A 89 7.75 -28.64 6.95
C LYS A 89 9.06 -28.50 7.74
N THR A 90 8.94 -28.30 9.04
CA THR A 90 10.01 -27.98 9.98
C THR A 90 9.99 -28.94 11.19
N PRO A 91 10.13 -30.27 10.95
CA PRO A 91 9.98 -31.29 11.98
C PRO A 91 11.01 -31.18 13.11
N LEU A 92 12.26 -30.80 12.81
CA LEU A 92 13.31 -30.71 13.82
C LEU A 92 13.04 -29.53 14.77
N LEU A 93 12.66 -28.38 14.23
CA LEU A 93 12.28 -27.19 15.00
C LEU A 93 11.01 -27.41 15.81
N ALA A 94 9.99 -28.06 15.24
CA ALA A 94 8.78 -28.39 15.99
C ALA A 94 9.10 -29.27 17.22
N ALA A 95 9.87 -30.33 17.01
CA ALA A 95 10.29 -31.22 18.10
C ALA A 95 11.26 -30.53 19.08
N TRP A 96 12.12 -29.62 18.59
CA TRP A 96 12.98 -28.79 19.42
C TRP A 96 12.16 -27.86 20.34
N ALA A 97 11.13 -27.21 19.81
CA ALA A 97 10.30 -26.29 20.58
C ALA A 97 9.53 -27.02 21.68
N GLU A 98 9.04 -28.24 21.42
CA GLU A 98 8.45 -29.09 22.46
C GLU A 98 9.47 -29.39 23.57
N ARG A 99 10.66 -29.91 23.21
CA ARG A 99 11.73 -30.21 24.18
C ARG A 99 12.15 -28.99 24.99
N PHE A 100 12.30 -27.83 24.35
CA PHE A 100 12.70 -26.60 25.03
C PHE A 100 11.64 -26.16 26.05
N ASN A 101 10.35 -26.23 25.70
CA ASN A 101 9.27 -25.85 26.62
C ASN A 101 9.10 -26.85 27.77
N GLU A 102 9.60 -28.08 27.64
CA GLU A 102 9.55 -29.07 28.72
C GLU A 102 10.62 -28.87 29.81
N LEU A 103 11.64 -28.03 29.55
CA LEU A 103 12.66 -27.69 30.53
C LEU A 103 12.06 -26.97 31.74
N ASP A 104 12.46 -27.35 32.95
CA ASP A 104 11.98 -26.72 34.19
C ASP A 104 12.24 -25.21 34.19
N SER A 105 13.44 -24.80 33.75
CA SER A 105 13.81 -23.39 33.62
C SER A 105 12.99 -22.63 32.59
N ALA A 106 12.52 -23.29 31.53
CA ALA A 106 11.65 -22.67 30.54
C ALA A 106 10.22 -22.53 31.08
N LYS A 107 9.70 -23.55 31.77
CA LYS A 107 8.36 -23.50 32.40
C LYS A 107 8.26 -22.43 33.48
N GLU A 108 9.36 -22.18 34.19
CA GLU A 108 9.42 -21.15 35.24
C GLU A 108 9.42 -19.72 34.68
N VAL A 109 10.03 -19.49 33.52
CA VAL A 109 10.31 -18.14 33.00
C VAL A 109 9.43 -17.75 31.80
N LEU A 110 9.04 -18.69 30.95
CA LEU A 110 8.27 -18.38 29.76
C LEU A 110 6.84 -17.95 30.14
N PRO A 111 6.33 -16.85 29.56
CA PRO A 111 4.96 -16.43 29.83
C PRO A 111 3.98 -17.46 29.27
N ASP A 112 2.83 -17.59 29.93
CA ASP A 112 1.75 -18.44 29.44
C ASP A 112 1.18 -17.89 28.12
N ILE A 113 0.71 -18.78 27.26
CA ILE A 113 0.32 -18.42 25.89
C ILE A 113 -0.92 -17.51 25.93
N ASP A 114 -1.88 -17.78 26.81
CA ASP A 114 -3.12 -17.03 26.91
C ASP A 114 -2.86 -15.58 27.36
N GLY A 115 -1.98 -15.38 28.36
CA GLY A 115 -1.53 -14.08 28.83
C GLY A 115 -0.80 -13.29 27.74
N VAL A 116 0.02 -13.93 26.91
CA VAL A 116 0.65 -13.28 25.75
C VAL A 116 -0.39 -12.87 24.70
N VAL A 117 -1.38 -13.73 24.44
CA VAL A 117 -2.50 -13.43 23.52
C VAL A 117 -3.33 -12.24 24.03
N GLU A 118 -3.66 -12.22 25.32
CA GLU A 118 -4.40 -11.13 25.96
C GLU A 118 -3.61 -9.81 25.92
N TYR A 119 -2.32 -9.86 26.26
CA TYR A 119 -1.43 -8.70 26.18
C TYR A 119 -1.36 -8.13 24.76
N ALA A 120 -1.23 -8.99 23.74
CA ALA A 120 -1.21 -8.56 22.34
C ALA A 120 -2.53 -7.87 21.93
N LYS A 121 -3.68 -8.43 22.32
CA LYS A 121 -5.00 -7.83 22.07
C LYS A 121 -5.16 -6.48 22.78
N MET A 122 -4.73 -6.39 24.03
CA MET A 122 -4.75 -5.15 24.81
C MET A 122 -3.93 -4.05 24.11
N ARG A 123 -2.70 -4.36 23.69
CA ARG A 123 -1.83 -3.39 22.99
C ARG A 123 -2.42 -2.92 21.66
N GLN A 124 -3.09 -3.79 20.91
CA GLN A 124 -3.82 -3.41 19.69
C GLN A 124 -4.99 -2.48 20.01
N ALA A 125 -5.77 -2.77 21.05
CA ALA A 125 -6.90 -1.94 21.48
C ALA A 125 -6.44 -0.55 21.97
N GLU A 126 -5.35 -0.47 22.74
CA GLU A 126 -4.77 0.81 23.16
C GLU A 126 -4.36 1.67 21.97
N ALA A 127 -3.70 1.08 20.98
CA ALA A 127 -3.24 1.81 19.81
C ALA A 127 -4.41 2.32 18.95
N ALA A 128 -5.47 1.52 18.81
CA ALA A 128 -6.73 1.94 18.17
C ALA A 128 -7.45 3.05 18.96
N ALA A 129 -7.41 3.01 20.29
CA ALA A 129 -7.98 4.06 21.15
C ALA A 129 -7.24 5.39 20.98
N VAL A 130 -5.91 5.38 20.87
CA VAL A 130 -5.12 6.59 20.57
C VAL A 130 -5.48 7.16 19.20
N ALA A 131 -5.63 6.31 18.18
CA ALA A 131 -6.06 6.74 16.86
C ALA A 131 -7.47 7.38 16.90
N SER A 132 -8.41 6.75 17.61
CA SER A 132 -9.78 7.26 17.79
C SER A 132 -9.79 8.59 18.53
N LYS A 133 -8.94 8.75 19.56
CA LYS A 133 -8.80 10.01 20.28
C LYS A 133 -8.33 11.14 19.36
N LYS A 134 -7.35 10.89 18.48
CA LYS A 134 -6.89 11.88 17.49
C LYS A 134 -8.04 12.33 16.57
N LEU A 135 -8.86 11.41 16.09
CA LEU A 135 -10.04 11.74 15.28
C LEU A 135 -11.04 12.62 16.05
N ILE A 136 -11.28 12.33 17.33
CA ILE A 136 -12.17 13.13 18.19
C ILE A 136 -11.61 14.54 18.44
N GLU A 137 -10.30 14.67 18.62
CA GLU A 137 -9.64 15.98 18.80
C GLU A 137 -9.78 16.83 17.54
N MET A 138 -9.55 16.25 16.36
CA MET A 138 -9.76 16.92 15.07
C MET A 138 -11.20 17.35 14.84
N ALA A 139 -12.19 16.61 15.34
CA ALA A 139 -13.61 16.97 15.19
C ALA A 139 -13.99 18.29 15.87
N ARG A 140 -13.09 18.88 16.67
CA ARG A 140 -13.30 20.15 17.36
C ARG A 140 -12.82 21.37 16.57
N GLY A 141 -12.16 21.18 15.43
CA GLY A 141 -11.76 22.23 14.49
C GLY A 141 -12.26 21.94 13.08
N ASP A 142 -12.34 22.96 12.23
CA ASP A 142 -12.60 22.81 10.78
C ASP A 142 -11.30 22.37 10.06
N GLU A 143 -10.85 21.16 10.37
CA GLU A 143 -9.54 20.62 10.00
C GLU A 143 -9.65 19.55 8.90
N LEU A 144 -8.77 19.68 7.89
CA LEU A 144 -8.56 18.69 6.84
C LEU A 144 -7.21 18.00 7.03
N MET A 145 -7.19 16.67 6.92
CA MET A 145 -5.98 15.86 6.95
C MET A 145 -6.01 14.82 5.85
N LEU A 146 -4.90 14.65 5.14
CA LEU A 146 -4.74 13.66 4.11
C LEU A 146 -3.72 12.60 4.53
N LEU A 147 -4.19 11.36 4.69
CA LEU A 147 -3.32 10.20 4.85
C LEU A 147 -2.85 9.74 3.46
N GLY A 148 -1.55 9.84 3.19
CA GLY A 148 -1.03 9.61 1.84
C GLY A 148 0.41 9.09 1.78
N LYS A 149 0.82 8.67 0.59
CA LYS A 149 2.21 8.37 0.24
C LYS A 149 2.47 8.95 -1.14
N TRP A 150 3.54 9.73 -1.27
CA TRP A 150 3.83 10.56 -2.44
C TRP A 150 3.82 9.86 -3.82
N PRO A 151 4.20 8.57 -4.00
CA PRO A 151 4.11 7.94 -5.31
C PRO A 151 2.69 7.51 -5.67
N SER A 152 1.68 7.71 -4.83
CA SER A 152 0.34 7.20 -5.11
C SER A 152 -0.42 8.16 -6.03
N PRO A 153 -0.80 7.75 -7.27
CA PRO A 153 -1.57 8.62 -8.17
C PRO A 153 -2.94 8.96 -7.59
N PHE A 154 -3.50 8.07 -6.75
CA PHE A 154 -4.77 8.28 -6.08
C PHE A 154 -4.68 9.36 -5.00
N VAL A 155 -3.53 9.49 -4.33
CA VAL A 155 -3.28 10.60 -3.39
C VAL A 155 -3.11 11.90 -4.16
N THR A 156 -2.35 11.89 -5.25
CA THR A 156 -2.16 13.04 -6.14
C THR A 156 -3.49 13.62 -6.62
N ARG A 157 -4.50 12.80 -6.94
CA ARG A 157 -5.86 13.28 -7.27
C ARG A 157 -6.49 14.14 -6.17
N VAL A 158 -6.35 13.71 -4.92
CA VAL A 158 -6.92 14.42 -3.77
C VAL A 158 -6.16 15.73 -3.52
N GLU A 159 -4.83 15.70 -3.61
CA GLU A 159 -4.00 16.90 -3.47
C GLU A 159 -4.28 17.92 -4.58
N LEU A 160 -4.51 17.47 -5.82
CA LEU A 160 -4.94 18.32 -6.93
C LEU A 160 -6.29 18.98 -6.62
N ALA A 161 -7.28 18.21 -6.14
CA ALA A 161 -8.58 18.76 -5.79
C ALA A 161 -8.50 19.77 -4.63
N LEU A 162 -7.76 19.46 -3.57
CA LEU A 162 -7.52 20.38 -2.45
C LEU A 162 -6.85 21.67 -2.92
N GLY A 163 -5.82 21.57 -3.77
CA GLY A 163 -5.11 22.72 -4.31
C GLY A 163 -5.94 23.56 -5.29
N LEU A 164 -6.75 22.94 -6.15
CA LEU A 164 -7.69 23.65 -7.04
C LEU A 164 -8.78 24.40 -6.26
N LYS A 165 -9.16 23.88 -5.09
CA LYS A 165 -10.09 24.50 -4.15
C LYS A 165 -9.40 25.50 -3.20
N GLY A 166 -8.08 25.58 -3.19
CA GLY A 166 -7.32 26.45 -2.28
C GLY A 166 -7.43 26.04 -0.80
N LEU A 167 -7.71 24.77 -0.52
CA LEU A 167 -7.90 24.25 0.84
C LEU A 167 -6.57 23.85 1.48
N SER A 168 -6.30 24.35 2.68
CA SER A 168 -5.17 23.91 3.50
C SER A 168 -5.47 22.58 4.20
N TYR A 169 -4.48 21.72 4.32
CA TYR A 169 -4.62 20.42 4.98
C TYR A 169 -3.30 19.95 5.60
N GLU A 170 -3.38 19.08 6.61
CA GLU A 170 -2.23 18.34 7.15
C GLU A 170 -1.97 17.09 6.28
N TYR A 171 -0.78 16.97 5.69
CA TYR A 171 -0.36 15.73 5.01
C TYR A 171 0.31 14.78 5.99
N VAL A 172 -0.28 13.62 6.23
CA VAL A 172 0.29 12.57 7.10
C VAL A 172 0.80 11.42 6.25
N LYS A 173 2.13 11.37 6.11
CA LYS A 173 2.83 10.31 5.39
C LYS A 173 2.54 8.94 5.99
N GLN A 174 2.14 8.00 5.14
CA GLN A 174 1.90 6.61 5.49
C GLN A 174 3.04 5.70 5.02
N ASP A 175 3.37 4.73 5.86
CA ASP A 175 4.07 3.52 5.47
C ASP A 175 3.02 2.48 5.06
N LEU A 176 3.23 1.82 3.92
CA LEU A 176 2.30 0.81 3.37
C LEU A 176 2.78 -0.62 3.63
N VAL A 177 3.93 -0.78 4.30
CA VAL A 177 4.43 -2.04 4.86
C VAL A 177 4.06 -2.12 6.34
N ASN A 178 4.13 -0.99 7.06
CA ASN A 178 3.74 -0.87 8.46
C ASN A 178 2.75 0.29 8.64
N LYS A 179 1.47 0.02 8.38
CA LYS A 179 0.43 1.07 8.36
C LYS A 179 0.21 1.72 9.73
N SER A 180 -0.22 2.97 9.75
CA SER A 180 -0.58 3.61 11.04
C SER A 180 -1.91 3.09 11.56
N GLU A 181 -2.12 3.07 12.88
CA GLU A 181 -3.44 2.77 13.45
C GLU A 181 -4.50 3.78 13.02
N LEU A 182 -4.07 5.03 12.78
CA LEU A 182 -4.94 6.06 12.24
C LEU A 182 -5.50 5.64 10.88
N LEU A 183 -4.66 5.11 9.98
CA LEU A 183 -5.11 4.61 8.68
C LEU A 183 -6.04 3.39 8.82
N LEU A 184 -5.69 2.43 9.67
CA LEU A 184 -6.51 1.22 9.86
C LEU A 184 -7.88 1.54 10.47
N THR A 185 -7.92 2.47 11.43
CA THR A 185 -9.16 2.93 12.06
C THR A 185 -9.99 3.75 11.07
N SER A 186 -9.34 4.53 10.22
CA SER A 186 -10.03 5.42 9.25
C SER A 186 -10.53 4.69 8.00
N ASN A 187 -9.82 3.64 7.55
CA ASN A 187 -10.23 2.80 6.42
C ASN A 187 -10.10 1.30 6.80
N PRO A 188 -10.98 0.79 7.68
CA PRO A 188 -10.88 -0.59 8.15
C PRO A 188 -11.15 -1.62 7.05
N VAL A 189 -11.95 -1.25 6.04
CA VAL A 189 -12.37 -2.13 4.94
C VAL A 189 -11.22 -2.42 3.99
N HIS A 190 -10.61 -1.39 3.42
CA HIS A 190 -9.57 -1.55 2.40
C HIS A 190 -8.17 -1.31 2.94
N LYS A 191 -8.04 -0.55 4.04
CA LYS A 191 -6.76 -0.20 4.66
C LYS A 191 -5.83 0.49 3.67
N LYS A 192 -6.40 1.21 2.70
CA LYS A 192 -5.70 1.87 1.59
C LYS A 192 -5.70 3.38 1.77
N ILE A 193 -4.73 4.01 1.13
CA ILE A 193 -4.66 5.46 0.90
C ILE A 193 -5.19 5.79 -0.51
N PRO A 194 -5.62 7.03 -0.78
CA PRO A 194 -5.77 8.14 0.17
C PRO A 194 -6.91 7.91 1.17
N VAL A 195 -6.81 8.58 2.32
CA VAL A 195 -7.94 8.84 3.22
C VAL A 195 -7.92 10.31 3.57
N LEU A 196 -9.00 11.02 3.27
CA LEU A 196 -9.22 12.38 3.76
C LEU A 196 -9.95 12.28 5.09
N ILE A 197 -9.51 13.00 6.11
CA ILE A 197 -10.22 13.16 7.37
C ILE A 197 -10.66 14.61 7.44
N HIS A 198 -11.97 14.83 7.48
CA HIS A 198 -12.57 16.15 7.66
C HIS A 198 -13.33 16.17 8.98
N ASN A 199 -12.88 16.99 9.93
CA ASN A 199 -13.47 17.12 11.27
C ASN A 199 -13.64 15.75 11.95
N GLY A 200 -12.56 14.95 11.92
CA GLY A 200 -12.51 13.61 12.49
C GLY A 200 -13.25 12.53 11.71
N LYS A 201 -13.92 12.86 10.60
CA LYS A 201 -14.68 11.90 9.79
C LYS A 201 -13.85 11.45 8.58
N PRO A 202 -13.52 10.16 8.46
CA PRO A 202 -12.75 9.65 7.33
C PRO A 202 -13.60 9.46 6.08
N ILE A 203 -13.04 9.84 4.93
CA ILE A 203 -13.57 9.63 3.58
C ILE A 203 -12.49 8.87 2.80
N CYS A 204 -12.88 7.75 2.19
CA CYS A 204 -11.99 6.84 1.47
C CYS A 204 -12.28 6.89 -0.04
N GLU A 205 -11.36 6.32 -0.83
CA GLU A 205 -11.38 6.26 -2.29
C GLU A 205 -11.22 7.63 -2.97
N SER A 206 -10.18 7.76 -3.80
CA SER A 206 -9.78 9.07 -4.36
C SER A 206 -10.91 9.78 -5.12
N SER A 207 -11.68 9.08 -5.94
CA SER A 207 -12.78 9.65 -6.72
C SER A 207 -13.98 10.05 -5.86
N ILE A 208 -14.21 9.36 -4.73
CA ILE A 208 -15.24 9.75 -3.76
C ILE A 208 -14.77 10.97 -2.97
N ILE A 209 -13.51 10.99 -2.51
CA ILE A 209 -12.91 12.12 -1.80
C ILE A 209 -12.97 13.40 -2.64
N VAL A 210 -12.65 13.33 -3.94
CA VAL A 210 -12.71 14.50 -4.84
C VAL A 210 -14.13 15.04 -4.96
N GLN A 211 -15.15 14.16 -5.06
CA GLN A 211 -16.56 14.58 -5.08
C GLN A 211 -16.98 15.20 -3.75
N TYR A 212 -16.56 14.59 -2.64
CA TYR A 212 -16.82 15.12 -1.30
C TYR A 212 -16.24 16.53 -1.13
N ILE A 213 -15.01 16.77 -1.58
CA ILE A 213 -14.39 18.09 -1.54
C ILE A 213 -15.22 19.10 -2.36
N ASP A 214 -15.68 18.71 -3.54
CA ASP A 214 -16.48 19.60 -4.40
C ASP A 214 -17.84 19.95 -3.79
N GLU A 215 -18.48 19.00 -3.11
CA GLU A 215 -19.79 19.17 -2.47
C GLU A 215 -19.71 19.87 -1.10
N ALA A 216 -18.68 19.56 -0.30
CA ALA A 216 -18.51 20.12 1.05
C ALA A 216 -17.96 21.56 1.03
N PHE A 217 -17.26 21.94 -0.04
CA PHE A 217 -16.66 23.27 -0.21
C PHE A 217 -17.09 23.91 -1.55
N PRO A 218 -18.39 24.19 -1.74
CA PRO A 218 -18.92 24.72 -3.00
C PRO A 218 -18.44 26.16 -3.28
N ASP A 219 -18.16 26.93 -2.23
CA ASP A 219 -17.69 28.33 -2.32
C ASP A 219 -16.16 28.44 -2.48
N ALA A 220 -15.45 27.32 -2.39
CA ALA A 220 -14.00 27.27 -2.54
C ALA A 220 -13.65 26.95 -4.00
N GLY A 221 -12.83 27.80 -4.64
CA GLY A 221 -12.32 27.59 -5.99
C GLY A 221 -13.40 27.34 -7.06
N ALA A 222 -12.99 26.78 -8.20
CA ALA A 222 -13.92 26.38 -9.25
C ALA A 222 -14.59 25.04 -8.91
N ALA A 223 -15.82 24.83 -9.40
CA ALA A 223 -16.50 23.55 -9.30
C ALA A 223 -15.81 22.50 -10.19
N LEU A 224 -15.59 21.30 -9.65
CA LEU A 224 -15.01 20.17 -10.39
C LEU A 224 -16.10 19.35 -11.10
N LEU A 225 -17.32 19.36 -10.59
CA LEU A 225 -18.49 18.75 -11.21
C LEU A 225 -19.37 19.79 -11.90
N PRO A 226 -19.92 19.46 -13.08
CA PRO A 226 -20.97 20.27 -13.70
C PRO A 226 -22.21 20.42 -12.81
N ALA A 227 -22.89 21.55 -12.94
CA ALA A 227 -24.19 21.79 -12.30
C ALA A 227 -25.31 20.96 -12.93
N ASP A 228 -25.27 20.78 -14.26
CA ASP A 228 -26.25 19.98 -14.98
C ASP A 228 -26.15 18.49 -14.58
N PRO A 229 -27.27 17.83 -14.20
CA PRO A 229 -27.24 16.43 -13.78
C PRO A 229 -26.76 15.45 -14.84
N TYR A 230 -27.05 15.71 -16.11
CA TYR A 230 -26.65 14.83 -17.21
C TYR A 230 -25.15 14.96 -17.48
N GLU A 231 -24.63 16.18 -17.59
CA GLU A 231 -23.19 16.43 -17.73
C GLU A 231 -22.40 15.87 -16.54
N ARG A 232 -22.95 15.96 -15.32
CA ARG A 232 -22.37 15.34 -14.12
C ARG A 232 -22.32 13.81 -14.22
N ALA A 233 -23.36 13.18 -14.76
CA ALA A 233 -23.39 11.74 -14.99
C ALA A 233 -22.36 11.31 -16.04
N VAL A 234 -22.20 12.08 -17.12
CA VAL A 234 -21.18 11.86 -18.15
C VAL A 234 -19.77 12.00 -17.57
N ALA A 235 -19.51 13.01 -16.74
CA ALA A 235 -18.22 13.17 -16.08
C ALA A 235 -17.90 11.98 -15.16
N ARG A 236 -18.87 11.51 -14.37
CA ARG A 236 -18.73 10.32 -13.52
C ARG A 236 -18.48 9.04 -14.33
N PHE A 237 -19.11 8.90 -15.48
CA PHE A 237 -18.86 7.79 -16.40
C PHE A 237 -17.39 7.76 -16.83
N TRP A 238 -16.82 8.90 -17.23
CA TRP A 238 -15.42 8.95 -17.65
C TRP A 238 -14.43 8.73 -16.51
N VAL A 239 -14.75 9.20 -15.29
CA VAL A 239 -13.96 8.85 -14.08
C VAL A 239 -13.96 7.34 -13.86
N ALA A 240 -15.13 6.69 -13.92
CA ALA A 240 -15.23 5.23 -13.79
C ALA A 240 -14.47 4.50 -14.91
N TYR A 241 -14.56 4.99 -16.16
CA TYR A 241 -13.80 4.43 -17.27
C TYR A 241 -12.28 4.52 -17.05
N ILE A 242 -11.77 5.63 -16.53
CA ILE A 242 -10.36 5.77 -16.16
C ILE A 242 -9.98 4.75 -15.08
N ASP A 243 -10.76 4.66 -14.00
CA ASP A 243 -10.49 3.76 -12.88
C ASP A 243 -10.55 2.27 -13.27
N ASP A 244 -11.49 1.89 -14.15
CA ASP A 244 -11.71 0.50 -14.54
C ASP A 244 -10.85 0.08 -15.74
N LYS A 245 -10.63 0.96 -16.72
CA LYS A 245 -9.96 0.59 -17.98
C LYS A 245 -8.53 1.07 -18.01
N PHE A 246 -8.30 2.35 -17.74
CA PHE A 246 -6.95 2.91 -17.81
C PHE A 246 -6.06 2.35 -16.71
N VAL A 247 -6.50 2.42 -15.44
CA VAL A 247 -5.70 1.93 -14.30
C VAL A 247 -5.48 0.42 -14.41
N SER A 248 -6.47 -0.38 -14.81
CA SER A 248 -6.28 -1.82 -14.98
C SER A 248 -5.29 -2.17 -16.10
N ALA A 249 -5.41 -1.54 -17.28
CA ALA A 249 -4.48 -1.77 -18.37
C ALA A 249 -3.06 -1.31 -18.00
N TRP A 250 -2.93 -0.15 -17.36
CA TRP A 250 -1.66 0.35 -16.84
C TRP A 250 -1.02 -0.61 -15.82
N VAL A 251 -1.80 -1.11 -14.86
CA VAL A 251 -1.31 -2.11 -13.91
C VAL A 251 -0.84 -3.39 -14.62
N ALA A 252 -1.54 -3.84 -15.66
CA ALA A 252 -1.13 -5.01 -16.45
C ALA A 252 0.19 -4.77 -17.18
N THR A 253 0.41 -3.58 -17.77
CA THR A 253 1.69 -3.19 -18.39
C THR A 253 2.85 -3.28 -17.42
N PHE A 254 2.67 -2.86 -16.17
CA PHE A 254 3.75 -2.81 -15.18
C PHE A 254 3.96 -4.09 -14.40
N ARG A 255 2.87 -4.78 -14.07
CA ARG A 255 2.88 -5.93 -13.16
C ARG A 255 2.63 -7.26 -13.87
N GLY A 256 2.58 -7.27 -15.20
CA GLY A 256 2.61 -8.48 -15.99
C GLY A 256 3.84 -9.33 -15.61
N LYS A 257 3.60 -10.62 -15.38
CA LYS A 257 4.62 -11.60 -14.99
C LYS A 257 5.48 -12.02 -16.16
N THR A 258 4.92 -11.98 -17.37
CA THR A 258 5.62 -12.29 -18.62
C THR A 258 5.68 -11.07 -19.52
N GLU A 259 6.60 -11.07 -20.48
CA GLU A 259 6.69 -9.99 -21.47
C GLU A 259 5.45 -9.94 -22.37
N GLU A 260 4.81 -11.09 -22.64
CA GLU A 260 3.54 -11.13 -23.37
C GLU A 260 2.42 -10.44 -22.60
N GLU A 261 2.29 -10.69 -21.28
CA GLU A 261 1.30 -10.02 -20.44
C GLU A 261 1.51 -8.50 -20.41
N LYS A 262 2.76 -8.04 -20.30
CA LYS A 262 3.10 -6.61 -20.33
C LYS A 262 2.79 -5.98 -21.68
N THR A 263 3.10 -6.69 -22.77
CA THR A 263 2.84 -6.24 -24.15
C THR A 263 1.34 -6.12 -24.42
N GLU A 264 0.54 -7.11 -24.01
CA GLU A 264 -0.91 -7.05 -24.13
C GLU A 264 -1.50 -5.94 -23.25
N GLY A 265 -1.00 -5.77 -22.02
CA GLY A 265 -1.37 -4.65 -21.16
C GLY A 265 -1.10 -3.29 -21.81
N MET A 266 0.07 -3.12 -22.45
CA MET A 266 0.40 -1.89 -23.19
C MET A 266 -0.53 -1.67 -24.38
N LYS A 267 -0.85 -2.72 -25.14
CA LYS A 267 -1.80 -2.63 -26.25
C LYS A 267 -3.18 -2.19 -25.78
N GLN A 268 -3.67 -2.75 -24.68
CA GLN A 268 -4.93 -2.34 -24.05
C GLN A 268 -4.87 -0.90 -23.57
N LEU A 269 -3.76 -0.48 -22.96
CA LEU A 269 -3.56 0.88 -22.50
C LEU A 269 -3.65 1.88 -23.66
N LEU A 270 -3.00 1.60 -24.79
CA LEU A 270 -3.06 2.43 -25.99
C LEU A 270 -4.48 2.52 -26.58
N ALA A 271 -5.26 1.43 -26.57
CA ALA A 271 -6.66 1.45 -27.01
C ALA A 271 -7.56 2.28 -26.07
N VAL A 272 -7.29 2.24 -24.76
CA VAL A 272 -7.97 3.09 -23.78
C VAL A 272 -7.61 4.57 -24.01
N VAL A 273 -6.36 4.88 -24.33
CA VAL A 273 -5.93 6.24 -24.69
C VAL A 273 -6.68 6.75 -25.92
N GLU A 274 -6.82 5.94 -26.98
CA GLU A 274 -7.60 6.32 -28.17
C GLU A 274 -9.07 6.62 -27.82
N THR A 275 -9.65 5.85 -26.90
CA THR A 275 -11.02 6.12 -26.43
C THR A 275 -11.10 7.44 -25.63
N LEU A 276 -10.11 7.71 -24.77
CA LEU A 276 -10.03 8.96 -24.00
C LEU A 276 -9.74 10.18 -24.89
N GLU A 277 -9.03 10.02 -26.00
CA GLU A 277 -8.81 11.07 -27.00
C GLU A 277 -10.14 11.51 -27.62
N GLY A 278 -10.98 10.55 -28.02
CA GLY A 278 -12.34 10.80 -28.49
C GLY A 278 -13.21 11.47 -27.42
N ALA A 279 -13.13 10.97 -26.19
CA ALA A 279 -13.84 11.55 -25.05
C ALA A 279 -13.46 13.02 -24.81
N LEU A 280 -12.16 13.34 -24.87
CA LEU A 280 -11.66 14.71 -24.70
C LEU A 280 -12.20 15.61 -25.81
N LYS A 281 -12.20 15.15 -27.06
CA LYS A 281 -12.76 15.90 -28.19
C LYS A 281 -14.24 16.23 -27.97
N ASP A 282 -15.04 15.24 -27.57
CA ASP A 282 -16.49 15.38 -27.40
C ASP A 282 -16.86 16.22 -26.17
N CYS A 283 -16.17 16.00 -25.04
CA CYS A 283 -16.45 16.69 -23.78
C CYS A 283 -15.95 18.14 -23.79
N SER A 284 -14.74 18.36 -24.31
CA SER A 284 -14.15 19.71 -24.33
C SER A 284 -14.84 20.65 -25.31
N LYS A 285 -15.47 20.13 -26.38
CA LYS A 285 -16.01 20.95 -27.48
C LYS A 285 -14.97 21.93 -28.05
N GLY A 286 -13.71 21.49 -28.13
CA GLY A 286 -12.57 22.29 -28.61
C GLY A 286 -11.89 23.16 -27.54
N LYS A 287 -12.28 23.01 -26.27
CA LYS A 287 -11.69 23.71 -25.13
C LYS A 287 -10.51 22.93 -24.52
N PRO A 288 -9.76 23.52 -23.57
CA PRO A 288 -8.50 22.94 -23.10
C PRO A 288 -8.61 21.66 -22.23
N PHE A 289 -9.76 21.42 -21.59
CA PHE A 289 -9.94 20.37 -20.58
C PHE A 289 -11.17 19.51 -20.85
N PHE A 290 -11.28 18.35 -20.20
CA PHE A 290 -12.51 17.54 -20.21
C PHE A 290 -13.69 18.32 -19.62
N GLY A 291 -13.43 19.15 -18.61
CA GLY A 291 -14.38 20.13 -18.05
C GLY A 291 -14.65 21.36 -18.93
N GLY A 292 -14.17 21.38 -20.17
CA GLY A 292 -14.30 22.51 -21.07
C GLY A 292 -13.22 23.57 -20.81
N ASP A 293 -13.63 24.76 -20.39
CA ASP A 293 -12.72 25.89 -20.11
C ASP A 293 -12.00 25.75 -18.75
N ILE A 294 -12.53 24.94 -17.84
CA ILE A 294 -11.99 24.72 -16.50
C ILE A 294 -11.62 23.25 -16.29
N VAL A 295 -10.72 23.01 -15.33
CA VAL A 295 -10.36 21.67 -14.88
C VAL A 295 -11.57 21.01 -14.20
N GLY A 296 -12.06 19.91 -14.75
CA GLY A 296 -13.15 19.12 -14.18
C GLY A 296 -12.66 17.87 -13.44
N ILE A 297 -13.60 17.10 -12.88
CA ILE A 297 -13.28 15.86 -12.16
C ILE A 297 -12.56 14.81 -13.04
N VAL A 298 -12.86 14.76 -14.34
CA VAL A 298 -12.21 13.84 -15.29
C VAL A 298 -10.74 14.22 -15.47
N ASP A 299 -10.46 15.52 -15.57
CA ASP A 299 -9.10 16.06 -15.63
C ASP A 299 -8.31 15.74 -14.36
N VAL A 300 -8.93 15.88 -13.17
CA VAL A 300 -8.29 15.49 -11.90
C VAL A 300 -8.00 13.98 -11.87
N ALA A 301 -8.97 13.15 -12.30
CA ALA A 301 -8.84 11.70 -12.29
C ALA A 301 -7.70 11.19 -13.18
N LEU A 302 -7.60 11.72 -14.41
CA LEU A 302 -6.51 11.37 -15.33
C LEU A 302 -5.20 12.10 -14.98
N GLY A 303 -5.30 13.36 -14.53
CA GLY A 303 -4.18 14.22 -14.18
C GLY A 303 -3.32 13.65 -13.05
N GLY A 304 -3.95 13.02 -12.04
CA GLY A 304 -3.23 12.32 -10.97
C GLY A 304 -2.35 11.16 -11.45
N LEU A 305 -2.52 10.67 -12.68
CA LEU A 305 -1.72 9.60 -13.28
C LEU A 305 -0.54 10.12 -14.12
N ILE A 306 -0.44 11.42 -14.42
CA ILE A 306 0.53 11.96 -15.39
C ILE A 306 1.98 11.58 -15.06
N SER A 307 2.42 11.69 -13.80
CA SER A 307 3.79 11.34 -13.43
C SER A 307 4.08 9.85 -13.66
N TRP A 308 3.09 8.98 -13.40
CA TRP A 308 3.21 7.55 -13.68
C TRP A 308 3.18 7.25 -15.17
N VAL A 309 2.34 7.93 -15.96
CA VAL A 309 2.35 7.81 -17.42
C VAL A 309 3.74 8.15 -17.95
N LYS A 310 4.31 9.31 -17.59
CA LYS A 310 5.66 9.71 -18.00
C LYS A 310 6.73 8.71 -17.55
N ALA A 311 6.66 8.22 -16.31
CA ALA A 311 7.57 7.19 -15.83
C ALA A 311 7.45 5.87 -16.60
N THR A 312 6.23 5.50 -17.02
CA THR A 312 5.99 4.34 -17.90
C THR A 312 6.67 4.52 -19.24
N GLU A 313 6.57 5.70 -19.83
CA GLU A 313 7.18 5.95 -21.14
C GLU A 313 8.70 5.80 -21.08
N VAL A 314 9.32 6.22 -19.98
CA VAL A 314 10.76 6.02 -19.73
C VAL A 314 11.09 4.54 -19.59
N LEU A 315 10.33 3.80 -18.78
CA LEU A 315 10.61 2.39 -18.47
C LEU A 315 10.32 1.44 -19.63
N ALA A 316 9.28 1.72 -20.41
CA ALA A 316 8.85 0.89 -21.55
C ALA A 316 9.41 1.37 -22.90
N ALA A 317 10.14 2.50 -22.92
CA ALA A 317 10.62 3.14 -24.15
C ALA A 317 9.52 3.35 -25.21
N SER A 318 8.29 3.62 -24.77
CA SER A 318 7.09 3.74 -25.62
C SER A 318 6.23 4.92 -25.17
N LYS A 319 5.65 5.66 -26.12
CA LYS A 319 4.81 6.82 -25.84
C LYS A 319 3.36 6.42 -25.62
N ILE A 320 2.78 6.87 -24.51
CA ILE A 320 1.37 6.62 -24.15
C ILE A 320 0.53 7.76 -24.69
N PHE A 321 0.86 9.01 -24.34
CA PHE A 321 0.23 10.19 -24.94
C PHE A 321 1.06 10.67 -26.13
N ASP A 322 1.03 9.85 -27.18
CA ASP A 322 1.75 10.09 -28.42
C ASP A 322 1.09 11.22 -29.24
N LYS A 323 1.86 12.17 -29.77
CA LYS A 323 1.32 13.32 -30.51
C LYS A 323 0.73 12.96 -31.87
N GLU A 324 1.16 11.87 -32.48
CA GLU A 324 0.64 11.41 -33.78
C GLU A 324 -0.66 10.63 -33.60
N LYS A 325 -0.80 9.90 -32.49
CA LYS A 325 -1.96 9.02 -32.22
C LYS A 325 -3.02 9.64 -31.29
N ALA A 326 -2.59 10.45 -30.33
CA ALA A 326 -3.43 11.10 -29.32
C ALA A 326 -3.01 12.58 -29.10
N PRO A 327 -3.09 13.43 -30.16
CA PRO A 327 -2.64 14.82 -30.11
C PRO A 327 -3.34 15.67 -29.04
N LEU A 328 -4.64 15.47 -28.81
CA LEU A 328 -5.40 16.24 -27.82
C LEU A 328 -4.96 15.88 -26.41
N LEU A 329 -4.82 14.59 -26.09
CA LEU A 329 -4.31 14.14 -24.80
C LEU A 329 -2.86 14.55 -24.58
N ALA A 330 -2.00 14.52 -25.60
CA ALA A 330 -0.64 15.02 -25.49
C ALA A 330 -0.59 16.52 -25.17
N ALA A 331 -1.44 17.32 -25.82
CA ALA A 331 -1.56 18.75 -25.56
C ALA A 331 -2.19 19.03 -24.18
N TRP A 332 -3.22 18.27 -23.80
CA TRP A 332 -3.87 18.32 -22.50
C TRP A 332 -2.88 17.99 -21.38
N ALA A 333 -2.11 16.92 -21.48
CA ALA A 333 -1.16 16.49 -20.45
C ALA A 333 -0.06 17.54 -20.23
N LYS A 334 0.39 18.19 -21.30
CA LYS A 334 1.32 19.32 -21.23
C LYS A 334 0.68 20.48 -20.46
N ARG A 335 -0.49 20.93 -20.90
CA ARG A 335 -1.20 22.06 -20.29
C ARG A 335 -1.57 21.82 -18.83
N PHE A 336 -2.05 20.62 -18.51
CA PHE A 336 -2.38 20.23 -17.14
C PHE A 336 -1.14 20.26 -16.24
N SER A 337 0.01 19.78 -16.74
CA SER A 337 1.28 19.83 -16.00
C SER A 337 1.80 21.25 -15.74
N GLU A 338 1.37 22.24 -16.54
CA GLU A 338 1.74 23.66 -16.42
C GLU A 338 0.83 24.44 -15.44
N LEU A 339 -0.19 23.79 -14.85
CA LEU A 339 -1.00 24.42 -13.81
C LEU A 339 -0.18 24.58 -12.53
N ASP A 340 -0.27 25.74 -11.87
CA ASP A 340 0.42 26.03 -10.60
C ASP A 340 0.20 24.95 -9.53
N VAL A 341 -1.01 24.39 -9.47
CA VAL A 341 -1.34 23.30 -8.55
C VAL A 341 -0.68 21.98 -8.95
N ALA A 342 -0.61 21.68 -10.24
CA ALA A 342 -0.02 20.46 -10.74
C ALA A 342 1.50 20.47 -10.56
N GLU A 343 2.16 21.61 -10.78
CA GLU A 343 3.60 21.76 -10.53
C GLU A 343 3.98 21.45 -9.08
N LYS A 344 3.11 21.83 -8.13
CA LYS A 344 3.35 21.61 -6.68
C LYS A 344 3.05 20.19 -6.21
N VAL A 345 2.11 19.52 -6.86
CA VAL A 345 1.51 18.26 -6.36
C VAL A 345 1.94 17.03 -7.16
N LEU A 346 2.20 17.17 -8.46
CA LEU A 346 2.62 16.04 -9.28
C LEU A 346 3.97 15.53 -8.78
N PRO A 347 4.09 14.21 -8.51
CA PRO A 347 5.37 13.61 -8.15
C PRO A 347 6.42 13.85 -9.24
N ASP A 348 7.66 14.08 -8.82
CA ASP A 348 8.81 14.11 -9.72
C ASP A 348 8.92 12.79 -10.50
N VAL A 349 9.12 12.88 -11.82
CA VAL A 349 9.08 11.73 -12.72
C VAL A 349 10.26 10.79 -12.46
N ASP A 350 11.46 11.32 -12.23
CA ASP A 350 12.65 10.52 -11.96
C ASP A 350 12.50 9.77 -10.62
N GLY A 351 11.97 10.44 -9.60
CA GLY A 351 11.58 9.81 -8.34
C GLY A 351 10.60 8.65 -8.54
N VAL A 352 9.56 8.84 -9.36
CA VAL A 352 8.58 7.77 -9.65
C VAL A 352 9.23 6.61 -10.41
N VAL A 353 10.12 6.89 -11.37
CA VAL A 353 10.90 5.87 -12.10
C VAL A 353 11.75 5.03 -11.14
N GLU A 354 12.49 5.66 -10.23
CA GLU A 354 13.31 4.96 -9.25
C GLU A 354 12.46 4.13 -8.27
N PHE A 355 11.34 4.69 -7.81
CA PHE A 355 10.39 3.95 -6.98
C PHE A 355 9.81 2.72 -7.72
N ALA A 356 9.49 2.86 -9.00
CA ALA A 356 9.00 1.76 -9.84
C ALA A 356 10.06 0.66 -10.01
N LYS A 357 11.31 1.01 -10.30
CA LYS A 357 12.43 0.05 -10.41
C LYS A 357 12.64 -0.72 -9.11
N MET A 358 12.64 -0.02 -7.97
CA MET A 358 12.73 -0.63 -6.64
C MET A 358 11.60 -1.66 -6.44
N ARG A 359 10.35 -1.29 -6.76
CA ARG A 359 9.19 -2.18 -6.64
C ARG A 359 9.24 -3.41 -7.54
N LEU A 360 9.78 -3.27 -8.76
CA LEU A 360 9.99 -4.39 -9.67
C LEU A 360 11.07 -5.34 -9.17
N ALA A 361 12.18 -4.81 -8.63
CA ALA A 361 13.24 -5.61 -8.03
C ALA A 361 12.74 -6.41 -6.81
N GLU A 362 11.95 -5.79 -5.93
CA GLU A 362 11.32 -6.46 -4.79
C GLU A 362 10.38 -7.59 -5.23
N ALA A 363 9.57 -7.37 -6.27
CA ALA A 363 8.66 -8.39 -6.80
C ALA A 363 9.43 -9.58 -7.42
N ALA A 364 10.51 -9.30 -8.16
CA ALA A 364 11.36 -10.33 -8.76
C ALA A 364 12.14 -11.14 -7.71
N ALA A 365 12.50 -10.53 -6.57
CA ALA A 365 13.10 -11.23 -5.45
C ALA A 365 12.08 -12.14 -4.73
N ALA A 366 10.84 -11.68 -4.59
CA ALA A 366 9.77 -12.45 -3.95
C ALA A 366 9.27 -13.65 -4.79
N SER A 367 9.44 -13.63 -6.12
CA SER A 367 9.06 -14.76 -7.00
C SER A 367 10.12 -15.86 -7.12
N LYS A 368 11.33 -15.63 -6.59
CA LYS A 368 12.46 -16.58 -6.62
C LYS A 368 12.60 -17.39 -5.32
N ASN A 369 11.87 -16.99 -4.28
CA ASN A 369 11.71 -17.69 -3.01
C ASN A 369 10.30 -18.30 -2.96
#